data_AF-A0A955DWF8-F1
#
_entry.id   AF-A0A955DWF8-F1
#
_cell.length_a   1.000
_cell.length_b   1.000
_cell.length_c   1.000
_cell.angle_alpha   90.00
_cell.angle_beta   90.00
_cell.angle_gamma   90.00
#
_symmetry.space_group_name_H-M   'P 1'
#
loop_
_entity.id
_entity.type
_entity.pdbx_description
1 polymer ?
#
loop_
_entity_poly.entity_id
_entity_poly.type
_entity_poly.pdbx_seq_one_letter_code
_entity_poly.pdbx_strand_id
1 'polypeptide(L)'
;MGPWFIRDEARPFQPGCNYEVVRRLVARGRLTPNTVLRGPTTRQFWTLAKRTPSVANLLGLCHSCQEKVDPADYMCRSCGAVFTPETDRQHLGLGPVHLLPGEAPPDRIARQVGDRGAPQAQGGGGGSTNATPGTAPIAPAARPAAPPSAPAPRPSPPPEAPTPEASSRATTLESTVRSQRLLLAVVVPVAALLLGTAIVVLIAPSLGWTLGPVDR
;
A
#
# COMPACT_ATOMS: atom_id res chain seq x y z
N MET A 1 0.11 -7.66 -11.90
CA MET A 1 0.82 -7.55 -10.61
C MET A 1 0.69 -8.88 -9.88
N GLY A 2 1.73 -9.33 -9.18
CA GLY A 2 1.58 -10.44 -8.24
C GLY A 2 0.57 -10.08 -7.14
N PRO A 3 -0.08 -11.07 -6.51
CA PRO A 3 -1.03 -10.79 -5.44
C PRO A 3 -0.36 -10.16 -4.21
N TRP A 4 -1.11 -9.30 -3.53
CA TRP A 4 -0.78 -8.75 -2.22
C TRP A 4 -1.30 -9.65 -1.12
N PHE A 5 -0.46 -9.99 -0.16
CA PHE A 5 -0.81 -10.78 1.01
C PHE A 5 -0.75 -9.90 2.26
N ILE A 6 -1.78 -10.02 3.10
CA ILE A 6 -1.91 -9.29 4.35
C ILE A 6 -1.80 -10.32 5.47
N ARG A 7 -0.86 -10.12 6.40
CA ARG A 7 -0.73 -11.00 7.56
C ARG A 7 -1.78 -10.59 8.59
N ASP A 8 -2.73 -11.48 8.84
CA ASP A 8 -3.80 -11.35 9.83
C ASP A 8 -3.75 -12.61 10.72
N GLU A 9 -3.56 -12.43 12.02
CA GLU A 9 -3.43 -13.55 12.96
C GLU A 9 -4.73 -14.35 13.08
N ALA A 10 -5.88 -13.69 12.93
CA ALA A 10 -7.18 -14.36 12.96
C ALA A 10 -7.44 -15.18 11.69
N ARG A 11 -6.77 -14.84 10.58
CA ARG A 11 -6.99 -15.43 9.26
C ARG A 11 -5.64 -15.60 8.53
N PRO A 12 -4.82 -16.58 8.94
CA PRO A 12 -3.46 -16.76 8.43
C PRO A 12 -3.41 -17.17 6.95
N PHE A 13 -4.48 -17.76 6.42
CA PHE A 13 -4.56 -18.30 5.05
C PHE A 13 -5.43 -17.44 4.12
N GLN A 14 -5.39 -16.11 4.26
CA GLN A 14 -6.12 -15.25 3.35
C GLN A 14 -5.61 -15.38 1.90
N PRO A 15 -6.50 -15.49 0.91
CA PRO A 15 -6.09 -15.42 -0.47
C PRO A 15 -5.46 -14.05 -0.74
N GLY A 16 -4.48 -14.03 -1.63
CA GLY A 16 -3.89 -12.78 -2.05
C GLY A 16 -4.90 -11.87 -2.77
N CYS A 17 -4.73 -10.56 -2.65
CA CYS A 17 -5.62 -9.54 -3.18
C CYS A 17 -4.91 -8.61 -4.18
N ASN A 18 -5.65 -7.79 -4.92
CA ASN A 18 -5.06 -6.79 -5.80
C ASN A 18 -4.70 -5.49 -5.04
N TYR A 19 -3.89 -4.64 -5.66
CA TYR A 19 -3.47 -3.37 -5.06
C TYR A 19 -4.65 -2.43 -4.75
N GLU A 20 -5.72 -2.50 -5.53
CA GLU A 20 -6.93 -1.70 -5.38
C GLU A 20 -7.74 -2.10 -4.15
N VAL A 21 -7.70 -3.38 -3.76
CA VAL A 21 -8.22 -3.84 -2.47
C VAL A 21 -7.35 -3.28 -1.34
N VAL A 22 -6.03 -3.31 -1.46
CA VAL A 22 -5.11 -2.68 -0.47
C VAL A 22 -5.45 -1.20 -0.30
N ARG A 23 -5.59 -0.44 -1.40
CA ARG A 23 -5.98 0.98 -1.37
C ARG A 23 -7.33 1.21 -0.67
N ARG A 24 -8.33 0.38 -0.97
CA ARG A 24 -9.64 0.43 -0.30
C ARG A 24 -9.56 0.10 1.19
N LEU A 25 -8.70 -0.83 1.59
CA LEU A 25 -8.49 -1.17 2.99
C LEU A 25 -7.78 -0.04 3.76
N VAL A 26 -6.81 0.64 3.13
CA VAL A 26 -6.19 1.86 3.69
C VAL A 26 -7.22 2.98 3.85
N ALA A 27 -8.01 3.26 2.81
CA ALA A 27 -9.06 4.29 2.86
C ALA A 27 -10.12 4.04 3.94
N ARG A 28 -10.39 2.77 4.27
CA ARG A 28 -11.29 2.35 5.35
C ARG A 28 -10.62 2.31 6.74
N GLY A 29 -9.33 2.60 6.84
CA GLY A 29 -8.57 2.51 8.09
C GLY A 29 -8.37 1.07 8.60
N ARG A 30 -8.53 0.06 7.74
CA ARG A 30 -8.33 -1.35 8.10
C ARG A 30 -6.87 -1.79 8.03
N LEU A 31 -6.07 -1.10 7.23
CA LEU A 31 -4.62 -1.25 7.19
C LEU A 31 -3.97 -0.13 7.99
N THR A 32 -3.10 -0.51 8.93
CA THR A 32 -2.37 0.42 9.78
C THR A 32 -0.89 0.43 9.38
N PRO A 33 -0.10 1.45 9.79
CA PRO A 33 1.34 1.49 9.55
C PRO A 33 2.12 0.25 10.02
N ASN A 34 1.58 -0.46 11.02
CA ASN A 34 2.18 -1.65 11.61
C ASN A 34 1.67 -2.97 11.00
N THR A 35 0.73 -2.93 10.05
CA THR A 35 0.28 -4.16 9.37
C THR A 35 1.43 -4.74 8.55
N VAL A 36 1.63 -6.06 8.64
CA VAL A 36 2.65 -6.78 7.88
C VAL A 36 2.05 -7.21 6.54
N LEU A 37 2.70 -6.79 5.45
CA LEU A 37 2.27 -6.99 4.08
C LEU A 37 3.37 -7.67 3.27
N ARG A 38 2.98 -8.42 2.24
CA ARG A 38 3.88 -8.92 1.21
C ARG A 38 3.26 -8.62 -0.15
N GLY A 39 4.06 -8.11 -1.07
CA GLY A 39 3.61 -7.78 -2.42
C GLY A 39 4.75 -7.60 -3.41
N PRO A 40 4.44 -7.24 -4.67
CA PRO A 40 5.44 -7.06 -5.72
C PRO A 40 6.52 -6.04 -5.35
N THR A 41 6.15 -4.90 -4.77
CA THR A 41 7.11 -3.84 -4.40
C THR A 41 8.00 -4.19 -3.20
N THR A 42 7.66 -5.24 -2.45
CA THR A 42 8.44 -5.73 -1.31
C THR A 42 9.47 -6.80 -1.70
N ARG A 43 9.66 -7.08 -3.00
CA ARG A 43 10.47 -8.21 -3.49
C ARG A 43 10.08 -9.54 -2.84
N GLN A 44 8.78 -9.74 -2.64
CA GLN A 44 8.21 -10.92 -2.00
C GLN A 44 8.56 -11.11 -0.50
N PHE A 45 9.14 -10.12 0.18
CA PHE A 45 9.38 -10.19 1.62
C PHE A 45 8.22 -9.62 2.44
N TRP A 46 8.01 -10.20 3.63
CA TRP A 46 7.07 -9.64 4.61
C TRP A 46 7.66 -8.36 5.21
N THR A 47 6.98 -7.24 4.97
CA THR A 47 7.41 -5.90 5.35
C THR A 47 6.27 -5.14 6.03
N LEU A 48 6.59 -4.25 6.97
CA LEU A 48 5.58 -3.36 7.58
C LEU A 48 5.03 -2.39 6.54
N ALA A 49 3.73 -2.10 6.58
CA ALA A 49 3.06 -1.23 5.62
C ALA A 49 3.72 0.16 5.49
N LYS A 50 4.22 0.72 6.60
CA LYS A 50 4.94 2.00 6.61
C LYS A 50 6.29 2.00 5.88
N ARG A 51 6.88 0.83 5.64
CA ARG A 51 8.15 0.65 4.89
C ARG A 51 7.94 0.11 3.48
N THR A 52 6.70 -0.21 3.12
CA THR A 52 6.37 -0.80 1.83
C THR A 52 6.21 0.31 0.77
N PRO A 53 6.98 0.28 -0.33
CA PRO A 53 6.82 1.24 -1.42
C PRO A 53 5.39 1.19 -1.99
N SER A 54 4.90 2.35 -2.43
CA SER A 54 3.52 2.61 -2.88
C SER A 54 2.45 2.54 -1.78
N VAL A 55 2.55 1.65 -0.79
CA VAL A 55 1.56 1.55 0.31
C VAL A 55 1.81 2.58 1.41
N ALA A 56 3.06 2.87 1.77
CA ALA A 56 3.38 3.82 2.82
C ALA A 56 2.85 5.23 2.51
N ASN A 57 2.94 5.66 1.24
CA ASN A 57 2.41 6.95 0.80
C ASN A 57 0.89 7.04 0.98
N LEU A 58 0.14 5.95 0.72
CA LEU A 58 -1.31 5.90 0.97
C LEU A 58 -1.64 6.08 2.47
N LEU A 59 -0.72 5.72 3.36
CA LEU A 59 -0.82 5.92 4.81
C LEU A 59 -0.30 7.30 5.25
N GLY A 60 0.12 8.15 4.31
CA GLY A 60 0.65 9.48 4.57
C GLY A 60 2.10 9.48 5.09
N LEU A 61 2.89 8.44 4.81
CA LEU A 61 4.26 8.29 5.28
C LEU A 61 5.23 7.98 4.12
N CYS A 62 6.44 8.52 4.19
CA CYS A 62 7.51 8.14 3.27
C CYS A 62 8.03 6.73 3.58
N HIS A 63 8.07 5.84 2.58
CA HIS A 63 8.60 4.48 2.78
C HIS A 63 10.09 4.44 3.18
N SER A 64 10.86 5.47 2.83
CA SER A 64 12.30 5.57 3.13
C SER A 64 12.56 6.26 4.47
N CYS A 65 12.27 7.56 4.59
CA CYS A 65 12.60 8.36 5.78
C CYS A 65 11.48 8.41 6.84
N GLN A 66 10.28 7.88 6.55
CA GLN A 66 9.11 7.91 7.43
C GLN A 66 8.54 9.31 7.72
N GLU A 67 9.00 10.35 7.02
CA GLU A 67 8.43 11.70 7.08
C GLU A 67 6.97 11.70 6.61
N LYS A 68 6.15 12.60 7.15
CA LYS A 68 4.75 12.74 6.73
C LYS A 68 4.69 13.29 5.31
N VAL A 69 3.88 12.66 4.46
CA VAL A 69 3.71 13.04 3.04
C VAL A 69 2.25 13.06 2.65
N ASP A 70 1.90 13.87 1.65
CA ASP A 70 0.56 13.83 1.07
C ASP A 70 0.43 12.57 0.19
N PRO A 71 -0.66 11.79 0.28
CA PRO A 71 -0.88 10.66 -0.61
C PRO A 71 -0.97 11.03 -2.11
N ALA A 72 -1.17 12.31 -2.44
CA ALA A 72 -1.15 12.83 -3.81
C ALA A 72 0.25 13.27 -4.29
N ASP A 73 1.24 13.39 -3.40
CA ASP A 73 2.61 13.75 -3.79
C ASP A 73 3.25 12.63 -4.64
N TYR A 74 4.00 13.00 -5.68
CA TYR A 74 4.74 12.05 -6.52
C TYR A 74 6.07 11.58 -5.90
N MET A 75 6.69 12.41 -5.05
CA MET A 75 7.96 12.11 -4.39
C MET A 75 8.02 12.75 -3.00
N CYS A 76 8.85 12.18 -2.12
CA CYS A 76 9.09 12.73 -0.79
C CYS A 76 9.93 14.00 -0.87
N ARG A 77 9.44 15.10 -0.29
CA ARG A 77 10.18 16.37 -0.22
C ARG A 77 11.43 16.33 0.66
N SER A 78 11.49 15.41 1.62
CA SER A 78 12.60 15.28 2.58
C SER A 78 13.76 14.46 2.01
N CYS A 79 13.50 13.29 1.41
CA CYS A 79 14.57 12.39 0.94
C CYS A 79 14.59 12.13 -0.59
N GLY A 80 13.64 12.69 -1.35
CA GLY A 80 13.55 12.48 -2.80
C GLY A 80 13.02 11.12 -3.24
N ALA A 81 12.57 10.26 -2.32
CA ALA A 81 12.04 8.94 -2.67
C ALA A 81 10.75 9.06 -3.50
N VAL A 82 10.71 8.37 -4.64
CA VAL A 82 9.59 8.41 -5.61
C VAL A 82 8.47 7.44 -5.18
N PHE A 83 7.21 7.86 -5.34
CA PHE A 83 6.02 7.10 -4.91
C PHE A 83 5.26 6.41 -6.04
N THR A 84 5.84 6.29 -7.23
CA THR A 84 5.15 5.72 -8.39
C THR A 84 4.61 4.32 -8.06
N PRO A 85 3.29 4.09 -8.18
CA PRO A 85 2.76 2.75 -8.04
C PRO A 85 3.32 1.89 -9.17
N GLU A 86 4.00 0.80 -8.81
CA GLU A 86 4.48 -0.19 -9.77
C GLU A 86 3.26 -0.85 -10.42
N THR A 87 2.84 -0.34 -11.59
CA THR A 87 1.74 -0.91 -12.36
C THR A 87 2.20 -2.12 -13.19
N ASP A 88 3.51 -2.29 -13.35
CA ASP A 88 4.06 -3.31 -14.23
C ASP A 88 3.88 -4.72 -13.64
N ARG A 89 3.13 -5.53 -14.39
CA ARG A 89 2.88 -6.94 -14.09
C ARG A 89 4.06 -7.82 -14.49
N GLN A 90 4.88 -7.40 -15.44
CA GLN A 90 5.89 -8.22 -16.09
C GLN A 90 7.03 -8.59 -15.14
N HIS A 91 7.31 -7.73 -14.16
CA HIS A 91 8.43 -7.95 -13.27
C HIS A 91 8.07 -8.67 -11.98
N LEU A 92 6.79 -8.81 -11.58
CA LEU A 92 6.36 -9.56 -10.36
C LEU A 92 7.14 -9.23 -9.06
N GLY A 93 7.87 -8.11 -9.01
CA GLY A 93 8.79 -7.79 -7.93
C GLY A 93 10.19 -8.44 -8.02
N LEU A 94 10.45 -9.18 -9.10
CA LEU A 94 11.79 -9.57 -9.54
C LEU A 94 12.47 -8.35 -10.16
N GLY A 95 13.79 -8.25 -9.97
CA GLY A 95 14.58 -7.20 -10.61
C GLY A 95 14.53 -7.30 -12.14
N PRO A 96 15.04 -6.28 -12.86
CA PRO A 96 15.17 -6.35 -14.30
C PRO A 96 15.92 -7.63 -14.71
N VAL A 97 15.38 -8.34 -15.69
CA VAL A 97 16.01 -9.56 -16.21
C VAL A 97 17.28 -9.15 -16.94
N HIS A 98 18.42 -9.37 -16.29
CA HIS A 98 19.73 -9.27 -16.93
C HIS A 98 20.07 -10.61 -17.55
N LEU A 99 20.41 -10.60 -18.84
CA LEU A 99 20.94 -11.77 -19.51
C LEU A 99 22.29 -12.11 -18.87
N LEU A 100 22.46 -13.35 -18.43
CA LEU A 100 23.75 -13.85 -18.00
C LEU A 100 24.70 -13.89 -19.22
N PRO A 101 25.99 -13.54 -19.06
CA PRO A 101 26.97 -13.70 -20.13
C PRO A 101 26.97 -15.15 -20.63
N GLY A 102 26.59 -15.36 -21.90
CA GLY A 102 26.57 -16.68 -22.54
C GLY A 102 25.19 -17.30 -22.81
N GLU A 103 24.10 -16.77 -22.23
CA GLU A 103 22.74 -17.32 -22.48
C GLU A 103 22.02 -16.66 -23.66
N ALA A 104 22.54 -15.56 -24.17
CA ALA A 104 21.92 -14.81 -25.25
C ALA A 104 22.72 -14.92 -26.55
N PRO A 105 22.05 -15.12 -27.71
CA PRO A 105 22.72 -14.99 -28.99
C PRO A 105 23.32 -13.58 -29.11
N PRO A 106 24.49 -13.44 -29.75
CA PRO A 106 25.24 -12.18 -29.81
C PRO A 106 24.41 -11.01 -30.34
N ASP A 107 23.45 -11.27 -31.23
CA ASP A 107 22.54 -10.26 -31.78
C ASP A 107 21.64 -9.59 -30.72
N ARG A 108 21.21 -10.33 -29.67
CA ARG A 108 20.41 -9.75 -28.58
C ARG A 108 21.26 -8.90 -27.65
N ILE A 109 22.51 -9.32 -27.41
CA ILE A 109 23.46 -8.56 -26.59
C ILE A 109 23.81 -7.24 -27.29
N ALA A 110 24.09 -7.28 -28.59
CA ALA A 110 24.40 -6.10 -29.39
C ALA A 110 23.28 -5.04 -29.36
N ARG A 111 22.01 -5.46 -29.45
CA ARG A 111 20.85 -4.55 -29.35
C ARG A 111 20.71 -3.91 -27.97
N GLN A 112 20.85 -4.71 -26.90
CA GLN A 112 20.69 -4.23 -25.53
C GLN A 112 21.83 -3.27 -25.09
N VAL A 113 23.02 -3.43 -25.64
CA VAL A 113 24.15 -2.49 -25.44
C VAL A 113 23.94 -1.21 -26.25
N GLY A 114 23.41 -1.31 -27.48
CA GLY A 114 23.08 -0.16 -28.32
C GLY A 114 22.06 0.81 -27.69
N ASP A 115 21.04 0.28 -27.00
CA ASP A 115 19.98 1.09 -26.39
C ASP A 115 20.42 1.86 -25.12
N ARG A 116 21.52 1.47 -24.46
CA ARG A 116 22.01 2.17 -23.26
C ARG A 116 22.76 3.48 -23.58
N GLY A 117 23.11 3.72 -24.85
CA GLY A 117 23.86 4.90 -25.27
C GLY A 117 23.00 6.13 -25.61
N ALA A 118 21.70 5.96 -25.82
CA ALA A 118 20.80 7.05 -26.21
C ALA A 118 19.89 7.45 -25.04
N PRO A 119 19.85 8.73 -24.62
CA PRO A 119 18.90 9.19 -23.60
C PRO A 119 17.47 9.00 -24.16
N GLN A 120 16.73 8.03 -23.62
CA GLN A 120 15.37 7.73 -24.04
C GLN A 120 14.41 8.85 -23.59
N ALA A 121 14.07 9.73 -24.52
CA ALA A 121 12.85 10.54 -24.44
C ALA A 121 11.64 9.60 -24.61
N GLN A 122 10.85 9.44 -23.55
CA GLN A 122 9.60 8.69 -23.58
C GLN A 122 8.56 9.44 -24.42
N GLY A 123 8.47 9.10 -25.71
CA GLY A 123 7.41 9.51 -26.63
C GLY A 123 6.69 8.27 -27.17
N GLY A 124 5.37 8.26 -27.07
CA GLY A 124 4.54 7.07 -27.29
C GLY A 124 4.32 6.67 -28.76
N GLY A 125 3.56 5.58 -28.90
CA GLY A 125 2.79 5.26 -30.10
C GLY A 125 3.35 4.12 -30.95
N GLY A 126 2.41 3.30 -31.43
CA GLY A 126 2.56 2.56 -32.68
C GLY A 126 2.90 1.09 -32.52
N GLY A 127 1.92 0.23 -32.81
CA GLY A 127 2.10 -1.22 -32.82
C GLY A 127 2.98 -1.70 -33.97
N SER A 128 3.41 -2.96 -33.88
CA SER A 128 3.63 -3.78 -35.07
C SER A 128 3.64 -5.27 -34.78
N THR A 129 3.02 -5.92 -35.76
CA THR A 129 2.73 -7.32 -36.03
C THR A 129 3.92 -8.28 -36.02
N ASN A 130 3.61 -9.52 -35.65
CA ASN A 130 4.10 -10.81 -36.19
C ASN A 130 5.61 -11.04 -36.42
N ALA A 131 6.12 -12.11 -35.82
CA ALA A 131 6.83 -13.17 -36.55
C ALA A 131 7.02 -14.42 -35.66
N THR A 132 6.43 -15.53 -36.09
CA THR A 132 6.73 -16.89 -35.63
C THR A 132 7.84 -17.46 -36.52
N PRO A 133 8.94 -18.00 -35.95
CA PRO A 133 9.72 -19.00 -36.66
C PRO A 133 9.90 -20.30 -35.84
N GLY A 134 9.47 -21.41 -36.47
CA GLY A 134 10.29 -22.60 -36.73
C GLY A 134 11.04 -23.32 -35.60
N THR A 135 10.42 -24.43 -35.16
CA THR A 135 10.96 -25.75 -34.78
C THR A 135 12.48 -25.99 -34.64
N ALA A 136 12.86 -26.60 -33.51
CA ALA A 136 13.93 -27.62 -33.45
C ALA A 136 13.58 -28.71 -32.40
N PRO A 137 13.89 -30.00 -32.64
CA PRO A 137 13.65 -31.08 -31.68
C PRO A 137 14.67 -31.02 -30.53
N ILE A 138 14.16 -30.94 -29.31
CA ILE A 138 14.95 -30.90 -28.06
C ILE A 138 15.44 -32.32 -27.76
N ALA A 139 16.77 -32.51 -27.73
CA ALA A 139 17.41 -33.73 -27.26
C ALA A 139 17.15 -33.94 -25.75
N PRO A 140 16.97 -35.19 -25.28
CA PRO A 140 16.74 -35.46 -23.86
C PRO A 140 18.00 -35.17 -23.05
N ALA A 141 17.97 -34.08 -22.28
CA ALA A 141 19.02 -33.73 -21.32
C ALA A 141 19.08 -34.76 -20.19
N ALA A 142 20.29 -35.25 -19.90
CA ALA A 142 20.58 -36.19 -18.84
C ALA A 142 20.11 -35.65 -17.48
N ARG A 143 19.39 -36.50 -16.72
CA ARG A 143 18.93 -36.23 -15.35
C ARG A 143 20.13 -35.88 -14.45
N PRO A 144 20.16 -34.69 -13.82
CA PRO A 144 21.09 -34.41 -12.74
C PRO A 144 20.85 -35.37 -11.57
N ALA A 145 21.93 -35.89 -10.99
CA ALA A 145 21.89 -36.73 -9.80
C ALA A 145 21.15 -36.02 -8.66
N ALA A 146 20.31 -36.78 -7.94
CA ALA A 146 19.50 -36.26 -6.85
C ALA A 146 20.39 -35.62 -5.77
N PRO A 147 20.07 -34.38 -5.31
CA PRO A 147 20.81 -33.76 -4.23
C PRO A 147 20.63 -34.55 -2.92
N PRO A 148 21.66 -34.58 -2.05
CA PRO A 148 21.59 -35.24 -0.76
C PRO A 148 20.44 -34.67 0.09
N SER A 149 19.65 -35.56 0.68
CA SER A 149 18.50 -35.25 1.51
C SER A 149 18.85 -34.19 2.56
N ALA A 150 18.15 -33.05 2.51
CA ALA A 150 18.29 -32.00 3.49
C ALA A 150 17.97 -32.54 4.91
N PRO A 151 18.74 -32.16 5.94
CA PRO A 151 18.46 -32.54 7.32
C PRO A 151 17.08 -32.05 7.75
N ALA A 152 16.36 -32.89 8.49
CA ALA A 152 15.00 -32.61 8.92
C ALA A 152 14.90 -31.24 9.63
N PRO A 153 13.87 -30.42 9.32
CA PRO A 153 13.68 -29.12 9.96
C PRO A 153 13.53 -29.32 11.47
N ARG A 154 14.33 -28.59 12.25
CA ARG A 154 14.21 -28.58 13.71
C ARG A 154 12.81 -28.06 14.08
N PRO A 155 12.14 -28.68 15.06
CA PRO A 155 10.83 -28.21 15.52
C PRO A 155 10.97 -26.76 16.01
N SER A 156 10.12 -25.88 15.48
CA SER A 156 10.04 -24.49 15.91
C SER A 156 9.73 -24.43 17.41
N PRO A 157 10.35 -23.51 18.16
CA PRO A 157 10.00 -23.31 19.56
C PRO A 157 8.52 -22.92 19.68
N PRO A 158 7.83 -23.38 20.73
CA PRO A 158 6.44 -23.03 20.97
C PRO A 158 6.27 -21.51 21.06
N PRO A 159 5.18 -20.95 20.50
CA PRO A 159 4.93 -19.52 20.54
C PRO A 159 4.89 -19.04 21.98
N GLU A 160 5.79 -18.12 22.30
CA GLU A 160 5.93 -17.52 23.62
C GLU A 160 4.63 -16.79 23.97
N ALA A 161 4.05 -17.13 25.13
CA ALA A 161 2.77 -16.60 25.54
C ALA A 161 2.83 -15.06 25.66
N PRO A 162 1.81 -14.33 25.17
CA PRO A 162 1.80 -12.87 25.25
C PRO A 162 1.89 -12.42 26.71
N THR A 163 2.92 -11.64 27.02
CA THR A 163 3.15 -11.09 28.35
C THR A 163 1.94 -10.22 28.79
N PRO A 164 1.44 -10.38 30.04
CA PRO A 164 0.22 -9.72 30.52
C PRO A 164 0.26 -8.18 30.46
N GLU A 165 1.45 -7.58 30.46
CA GLU A 165 1.62 -6.12 30.37
C GLU A 165 1.14 -5.53 29.03
N ALA A 166 1.33 -6.26 27.92
CA ALA A 166 0.92 -5.77 26.59
C ALA A 166 -0.61 -5.68 26.44
N SER A 167 -1.34 -6.58 27.12
CA SER A 167 -2.81 -6.61 27.09
C SER A 167 -3.43 -5.43 27.86
N SER A 168 -2.81 -5.00 28.96
CA SER A 168 -3.32 -3.89 29.79
C SER A 168 -3.25 -2.50 29.13
N ARG A 169 -2.28 -2.30 28.23
CA ARG A 169 -2.10 -1.02 27.49
C ARG A 169 -3.09 -0.87 26.33
N ALA A 170 -3.56 -1.97 25.76
CA ALA A 170 -4.53 -1.95 24.67
C ALA A 170 -5.92 -1.49 25.16
N THR A 171 -6.35 -1.96 26.34
CA THR A 171 -7.69 -1.67 26.87
C THR A 171 -7.83 -0.21 27.35
N THR A 172 -6.77 0.39 27.88
CA THR A 172 -6.78 1.80 28.32
C THR A 172 -6.92 2.76 27.14
N LEU A 173 -6.31 2.46 25.99
CA LEU A 173 -6.37 3.32 24.81
C LEU A 173 -7.75 3.32 24.16
N GLU A 174 -8.43 2.17 24.11
CA GLU A 174 -9.79 2.07 23.56
C GLU A 174 -10.81 2.87 24.38
N SER A 175 -10.68 2.87 25.72
CA SER A 175 -11.58 3.64 26.60
C SER A 175 -11.49 5.14 26.34
N THR A 176 -10.28 5.65 26.08
CA THR A 176 -10.02 7.07 25.85
C THR A 176 -10.62 7.53 24.52
N VAL A 177 -10.45 6.74 23.46
CA VAL A 177 -11.00 7.05 22.13
C VAL A 177 -12.52 7.04 22.12
N ARG A 178 -13.16 6.10 22.84
CA ARG A 178 -14.62 6.03 22.94
C ARG A 178 -15.20 7.23 23.68
N SER A 179 -14.57 7.65 24.78
CA SER A 179 -14.97 8.84 25.54
C SER A 179 -14.86 10.10 24.69
N GLN A 180 -13.76 10.26 23.95
CA GLN A 180 -13.53 11.44 23.10
C GLN A 180 -14.54 11.53 21.94
N ARG A 181 -14.92 10.39 21.34
CA ARG A 181 -15.96 10.35 20.30
C ARG A 181 -17.34 10.73 20.83
N LEU A 182 -17.71 10.25 22.01
CA LEU A 182 -18.98 10.61 22.66
C LEU A 182 -19.01 12.11 23.00
N LEU A 183 -17.91 12.65 23.51
CA LEU A 183 -17.81 14.07 23.83
C LEU A 183 -17.96 14.94 22.57
N LEU A 184 -17.29 14.61 21.47
CA LEU A 184 -17.45 15.31 20.20
C LEU A 184 -18.89 15.19 19.64
N ALA A 185 -19.51 14.02 19.76
CA ALA A 185 -20.87 13.80 19.28
C ALA A 185 -21.92 14.63 20.04
N VAL A 186 -21.65 15.05 21.28
CA VAL A 186 -22.55 15.89 22.09
C VAL A 186 -22.20 17.38 21.96
N VAL A 187 -20.92 17.74 22.02
CA VAL A 187 -20.49 19.14 22.06
C VAL A 187 -20.75 19.85 20.72
N VAL A 188 -20.51 19.19 19.58
CA VAL A 188 -20.71 19.78 18.25
C VAL A 188 -22.16 20.19 17.98
N PRO A 189 -23.19 19.33 18.18
CA PRO A 189 -24.58 19.74 17.93
C PRO A 189 -25.07 20.80 18.92
N VAL A 190 -24.63 20.76 20.19
CA VAL A 190 -24.97 21.81 21.17
C VAL A 190 -24.37 23.16 20.74
N ALA A 191 -23.10 23.19 20.34
CA ALA A 191 -22.46 24.40 19.83
C ALA A 191 -23.14 24.93 18.57
N ALA A 192 -23.53 24.05 17.64
CA ALA A 192 -24.27 24.44 16.43
C ALA A 192 -25.66 25.00 16.75
N LEU A 193 -26.38 24.42 17.71
CA LEU A 193 -27.68 24.91 18.16
C LEU A 193 -27.56 26.31 18.77
N LEU A 194 -26.59 26.51 19.67
CA LEU A 194 -26.33 27.80 20.32
C LEU A 194 -25.93 28.89 19.29
N LEU A 195 -25.09 28.52 18.32
CA LEU A 195 -24.71 29.43 17.25
C LEU A 195 -25.90 29.79 16.36
N GLY A 196 -26.74 28.81 16.02
CA GLY A 196 -27.97 29.03 15.26
C GLY A 196 -28.95 29.96 15.97
N THR A 197 -29.16 29.77 17.28
CA THR A 197 -30.03 30.66 18.06
C THR A 197 -29.46 32.08 18.15
N ALA A 198 -28.13 32.22 18.30
CA ALA A 198 -27.49 33.53 18.34
C ALA A 198 -27.63 34.27 17.00
N ILE A 199 -27.48 33.56 15.88
CA ILE A 199 -27.67 34.11 14.53
C ILE A 199 -29.11 34.58 14.33
N VAL A 200 -30.10 33.78 14.73
CA VAL A 200 -31.53 34.16 14.60
C VAL A 200 -31.83 35.42 15.43
N VAL A 201 -31.32 35.51 16.66
CA VAL A 201 -31.51 36.69 17.53
C VAL A 201 -30.86 37.94 16.92
N LEU A 202 -29.70 37.81 16.26
CA LEU A 202 -29.01 38.94 15.63
C LEU A 202 -29.69 39.41 14.33
N ILE A 203 -30.29 38.49 13.55
CA ILE A 203 -30.86 38.84 12.23
C ILE A 203 -32.36 39.21 12.34
N ALA A 204 -33.10 38.70 13.33
CA ALA A 204 -34.53 38.97 13.49
C ALA A 204 -34.91 40.47 13.51
N PRO A 205 -34.16 41.38 14.18
CA PRO A 205 -34.49 42.81 14.17
C PRO A 205 -34.33 43.45 12.79
N SER A 206 -33.33 43.01 12.02
CA SER A 206 -33.05 43.54 10.67
C SER A 206 -34.06 43.10 9.61
N LEU A 207 -34.82 42.03 9.84
CA LEU A 207 -35.82 41.53 8.91
C LEU A 207 -37.21 42.17 9.08
N GLY A 208 -37.39 43.10 10.03
CA GLY A 208 -38.68 43.75 10.24
C GLY A 208 -39.76 42.81 10.79
N TRP A 209 -39.37 41.71 11.45
CA TRP A 209 -40.29 40.82 12.16
C TRP A 209 -40.71 41.47 13.48
N THR A 210 -41.43 42.59 13.40
CA THR A 210 -42.17 43.10 14.55
C THR A 210 -43.40 42.21 14.71
N LEU A 211 -43.42 41.39 15.76
CA LEU A 211 -44.62 40.69 16.21
C LEU A 211 -45.73 41.73 16.36
N GLY A 212 -46.65 41.77 15.40
CA GLY A 212 -47.80 42.67 15.44
C GLY A 212 -48.63 42.39 16.70
N PRO A 213 -49.27 43.42 17.28
CA PRO A 213 -50.09 43.25 18.47
C PRO A 213 -51.19 42.23 18.17
N VAL A 214 -51.28 41.22 19.04
CA VAL A 214 -52.39 40.27 19.03
C VAL A 214 -53.59 41.03 19.59
N ASP A 215 -54.48 41.49 18.72
CA ASP A 215 -55.79 42.00 19.13
C ASP A 215 -56.54 40.86 19.83
N ARG A 216 -56.91 41.11 21.09
CA ARG A 216 -57.67 40.22 21.96
C ARG A 216 -59.15 40.54 21.89
#